data_AF-A0A8H7X0B8-F1
#
_entry.id   AF-A0A8H7X0B8-F1
#
_cell.length_a   1.000
_cell.length_b   1.000
_cell.length_c   1.000
_cell.angle_alpha   90.00
_cell.angle_beta   90.00
_cell.angle_gamma   90.00
#
_symmetry.space_group_name_H-M   'P 1'
#
loop_
_entity.id
_entity.type
_entity.pdbx_description
1 polymer ?
#
loop_
_entity_poly.entity_id
_entity_poly.type
_entity_poly.pdbx_seq_one_letter_code
_entity_poly.pdbx_strand_id
1 'polypeptide(L)'
;MDAKILAASDKHPKPADRVFQYGTAGFRMKATLLDSVVFRVGLVAALRSRKLGGQTIGVMITASHNPPEDNGVKLVDPMGEMLENSWEAYSTELANAKNEDVAKVYKALEEKLKINPATPARVIYARDTRPSGPKLVQALVDALEAAGAEYTDYKLLTTPQLHYLTRCTNTEGTPQSYGEVSEKGYYEKLAAAFVRAMKGKKTVGPVTVDCANGVGGPKLAELLKYLPKAPEGVEIKILNDDVLKAEVLNHECGADYVKTKQRAPPSSKAGPNERCCSLDGDADRIIYYFNDPEHGFRLLDGDKIATLAASFIGDLAREARLSDELKIGVVQTAYANGASTKYVEKSLGLPVVCTPTGVKWLHHAATKFDVGVYFEANGHGTVVFSQQALKAFKTKEPESPAQAQALETLRALTDLINQTVGDALSDMLLVETILAHKSWTPREWDLTYVDLPNRLVRVEVGDRNLFKTTDAERKLVEPQGLQEQIDALVKKFKDGRSFARASGTEDAVRVYAEAATRSEADDLAGKVAGFCRQEGGAK
;
A
#
# COMPACT_ATOMS: atom_id res chain seq x y z
N MET A 1 10.55 -30.94 18.02
CA MET A 1 10.21 -29.91 17.02
C MET A 1 11.08 -30.08 15.78
N ASP A 2 12.39 -30.17 15.92
CA ASP A 2 13.37 -30.27 14.81
C ASP A 2 13.09 -31.37 13.79
N ALA A 3 12.86 -32.60 14.24
CA ALA A 3 12.57 -33.72 13.34
C ALA A 3 11.28 -33.50 12.54
N LYS A 4 10.29 -32.80 13.13
CA LYS A 4 9.05 -32.42 12.44
C LYS A 4 9.32 -31.34 11.39
N ILE A 5 10.12 -30.33 11.73
CA ILE A 5 10.52 -29.26 10.81
C ILE A 5 11.31 -29.83 9.62
N LEU A 6 12.28 -30.71 9.87
CA LEU A 6 13.05 -31.35 8.79
C LEU A 6 12.14 -32.20 7.89
N ALA A 7 11.34 -33.10 8.47
CA ALA A 7 10.43 -33.97 7.71
C ALA A 7 9.40 -33.17 6.89
N ALA A 8 8.90 -32.04 7.40
CA ALA A 8 8.03 -31.15 6.65
C ALA A 8 8.79 -30.39 5.56
N SER A 9 10.01 -29.91 5.84
CA SER A 9 10.84 -29.22 4.86
C SER A 9 11.25 -30.09 3.68
N ASP A 10 11.34 -31.41 3.85
CA ASP A 10 11.66 -32.35 2.77
C ASP A 10 10.57 -32.37 1.68
N LYS A 11 9.33 -31.99 2.02
CA LYS A 11 8.24 -31.80 1.05
C LYS A 11 8.37 -30.49 0.26
N HIS A 12 9.19 -29.56 0.75
CA HIS A 12 9.34 -28.19 0.25
C HIS A 12 10.82 -27.86 -0.08
N PRO A 13 11.44 -28.58 -1.04
CA PRO A 13 12.85 -28.44 -1.34
C PRO A 13 13.23 -27.06 -1.87
N LYS A 14 14.27 -26.47 -1.27
CA LYS A 14 14.86 -25.22 -1.76
C LYS A 14 15.67 -25.48 -3.05
N PRO A 15 15.48 -24.68 -4.12
CA PRO A 15 16.36 -24.70 -5.28
C PRO A 15 17.82 -24.33 -4.91
N ALA A 16 18.79 -25.11 -5.42
CA ALA A 16 20.20 -24.98 -5.05
C ALA A 16 20.87 -23.70 -5.57
N ASP A 17 20.46 -23.23 -6.75
CA ASP A 17 21.03 -22.10 -7.49
C ASP A 17 20.37 -20.74 -7.16
N ARG A 18 19.47 -20.71 -6.15
CA ARG A 18 18.68 -19.52 -5.84
C ARG A 18 19.02 -18.94 -4.48
N VAL A 19 19.18 -17.62 -4.49
CA VAL A 19 19.26 -16.77 -3.30
C VAL A 19 17.99 -15.93 -3.26
N PHE A 20 17.31 -15.95 -2.13
CA PHE A 20 16.09 -15.19 -1.89
C PHE A 20 16.38 -13.98 -1.02
N GLN A 21 15.59 -12.93 -1.17
CA GLN A 21 15.70 -11.73 -0.35
C GLN A 21 14.29 -11.25 0.02
N TYR A 22 14.07 -10.95 1.30
CA TYR A 22 12.84 -10.31 1.75
C TYR A 22 12.89 -8.83 1.33
N GLY A 23 12.00 -8.44 0.42
CA GLY A 23 11.94 -7.08 -0.11
C GLY A 23 10.98 -6.17 0.67
N THR A 24 10.67 -5.01 0.10
CA THR A 24 9.79 -3.99 0.71
C THR A 24 8.37 -4.48 1.02
N ALA A 25 7.91 -5.53 0.33
CA ALA A 25 6.59 -6.13 0.49
C ALA A 25 6.68 -7.66 0.61
N GLY A 26 7.74 -8.16 1.27
CA GLY A 26 7.98 -9.60 1.44
C GLY A 26 8.72 -10.25 0.28
N PHE A 27 8.58 -11.58 0.17
CA PHE A 27 9.12 -12.32 -0.97
C PHE A 27 8.13 -12.27 -2.13
N ARG A 28 8.62 -11.98 -3.33
CA ARG A 28 7.80 -11.93 -4.54
C ARG A 28 8.60 -12.38 -5.76
N MET A 29 8.06 -13.35 -6.49
CA MET A 29 8.69 -13.95 -7.67
C MET A 29 7.69 -14.86 -8.40
N LYS A 30 8.14 -15.54 -9.47
CA LYS A 30 7.37 -16.61 -10.12
C LYS A 30 6.90 -17.63 -9.09
N ALA A 31 5.62 -17.99 -9.14
CA ALA A 31 5.00 -18.82 -8.11
C ALA A 31 5.64 -20.22 -7.96
N THR A 32 6.23 -20.74 -9.04
CA THR A 32 6.95 -22.02 -9.06
C THR A 32 8.19 -22.04 -8.15
N LEU A 33 8.72 -20.88 -7.75
CA LEU A 33 9.90 -20.76 -6.90
C LEU A 33 9.58 -20.51 -5.43
N LEU A 34 8.30 -20.30 -5.08
CA LEU A 34 7.89 -19.82 -3.76
C LEU A 34 7.61 -20.92 -2.73
N ASP A 35 7.44 -22.17 -3.15
CA ASP A 35 7.03 -23.27 -2.27
C ASP A 35 7.91 -23.39 -1.02
N SER A 36 9.23 -23.52 -1.22
CA SER A 36 10.23 -23.57 -0.15
C SER A 36 10.29 -22.30 0.70
N VAL A 37 10.04 -21.13 0.09
CA VAL A 37 10.08 -19.81 0.72
C VAL A 37 8.90 -19.63 1.66
N VAL A 38 7.69 -19.95 1.21
CA VAL A 38 6.47 -19.83 2.00
C VAL A 38 6.49 -20.74 3.21
N PHE A 39 7.00 -21.98 3.06
CA PHE A 39 7.27 -22.87 4.19
C PHE A 39 8.17 -22.19 5.24
N ARG A 40 9.33 -21.65 4.81
CA ARG A 40 10.27 -20.97 5.72
C ARG A 40 9.69 -19.71 6.35
N VAL A 41 8.83 -18.98 5.64
CA VAL A 41 8.10 -17.81 6.20
C VAL A 41 7.10 -18.23 7.26
N GLY A 42 6.43 -19.38 7.13
CA GLY A 42 5.57 -19.93 8.18
C GLY A 42 6.34 -20.19 9.48
N LEU A 43 7.57 -20.68 9.39
CA LEU A 43 8.46 -20.84 10.54
C LEU A 43 8.81 -19.48 11.18
N VAL A 44 9.10 -18.46 10.37
CA VAL A 44 9.38 -17.09 10.86
C VAL A 44 8.14 -16.51 11.56
N ALA A 45 6.94 -16.69 11.02
CA ALA A 45 5.70 -16.22 11.62
C ALA A 45 5.50 -16.82 13.04
N ALA A 46 5.77 -18.11 13.19
CA ALA A 46 5.72 -18.79 14.48
C ALA A 46 6.76 -18.23 15.48
N LEU A 47 8.00 -18.01 15.04
CA LEU A 47 9.03 -17.35 15.88
C LEU A 47 8.62 -15.93 16.28
N ARG A 48 8.06 -15.15 15.35
CA ARG A 48 7.62 -13.77 15.59
C ARG A 48 6.50 -13.72 16.61
N SER A 49 5.49 -14.58 16.47
CA SER A 49 4.39 -14.69 17.45
C SER A 49 4.92 -15.01 18.85
N ARG A 50 5.81 -16.01 18.98
CA ARG A 50 6.42 -16.36 20.28
C ARG A 50 7.25 -15.23 20.87
N LYS A 51 8.01 -14.53 20.02
CA LYS A 51 8.81 -13.37 20.47
C LYS A 51 7.92 -12.31 21.10
N LEU A 52 6.73 -12.11 20.55
CA LEU A 52 5.75 -11.13 21.00
C LEU A 52 4.72 -11.72 21.97
N GLY A 53 5.12 -12.72 22.77
CA GLY A 53 4.27 -13.25 23.84
C GLY A 53 3.04 -14.02 23.39
N GLY A 54 3.02 -14.53 22.15
CA GLY A 54 1.90 -15.26 21.57
C GLY A 54 0.81 -14.37 20.97
N GLN A 55 1.14 -13.11 20.68
CA GLN A 55 0.32 -12.26 19.82
C GLN A 55 0.19 -12.87 18.42
N THR A 56 -0.97 -12.66 17.80
CA THR A 56 -1.30 -13.18 16.48
C THR A 56 -0.51 -12.45 15.39
N ILE A 57 0.12 -13.22 14.51
CA ILE A 57 0.82 -12.71 13.31
C ILE A 57 0.00 -13.02 12.06
N GLY A 58 -0.10 -12.06 11.14
CA GLY A 58 -0.76 -12.27 9.86
C GLY A 58 0.22 -12.75 8.77
N VAL A 59 -0.24 -13.61 7.86
CA VAL A 59 0.50 -13.98 6.64
C VAL A 59 -0.40 -13.79 5.42
N MET A 60 -0.03 -12.84 4.54
CA MET A 60 -0.76 -12.60 3.30
C MET A 60 -0.02 -13.24 2.12
N ILE A 61 -0.71 -14.14 1.39
CA ILE A 61 -0.20 -14.72 0.14
C ILE A 61 -0.76 -13.95 -1.04
N THR A 62 0.07 -13.10 -1.64
CA THR A 62 -0.27 -12.28 -2.80
C THR A 62 0.97 -11.68 -3.45
N ALA A 63 0.88 -11.37 -4.74
CA ALA A 63 1.82 -10.48 -5.42
C ALA A 63 1.20 -9.15 -5.90
N SER A 64 0.05 -8.73 -5.37
CA SER A 64 -0.54 -7.40 -5.63
C SER A 64 -0.69 -7.15 -7.15
N HIS A 65 -0.11 -6.08 -7.68
CA HIS A 65 -0.10 -5.67 -9.09
C HIS A 65 0.65 -6.59 -10.07
N ASN A 66 1.42 -7.58 -9.60
CA ASN A 66 2.21 -8.43 -10.51
C ASN A 66 1.34 -9.29 -11.45
N PRO A 67 1.90 -9.77 -12.58
CA PRO A 67 1.24 -10.75 -13.46
C PRO A 67 0.81 -12.04 -12.72
N PRO A 68 -0.22 -12.76 -13.21
CA PRO A 68 -0.85 -13.87 -12.48
C PRO A 68 0.05 -15.08 -12.21
N GLU A 69 1.11 -15.28 -12.98
CA GLU A 69 2.08 -16.37 -12.78
C GLU A 69 3.07 -16.11 -11.63
N ASP A 70 3.14 -14.87 -11.13
CA ASP A 70 3.86 -14.54 -9.91
C ASP A 70 2.99 -14.81 -8.67
N ASN A 71 3.61 -14.91 -7.50
CA ASN A 71 2.93 -14.78 -6.22
C ASN A 71 3.91 -14.20 -5.20
N GLY A 72 3.51 -14.12 -3.94
CA GLY A 72 4.36 -13.63 -2.88
C GLY A 72 3.82 -13.95 -1.51
N VAL A 73 4.61 -13.61 -0.49
CA VAL A 73 4.23 -13.76 0.90
C VAL A 73 4.79 -12.61 1.73
N LYS A 74 3.94 -11.98 2.54
CA LYS A 74 4.29 -10.90 3.47
C LYS A 74 3.76 -11.20 4.86
N LEU A 75 4.54 -10.83 5.88
CA LEU A 75 4.17 -10.93 7.29
C LEU A 75 3.57 -9.61 7.80
N VAL A 76 2.57 -9.74 8.67
CA VAL A 76 1.84 -8.64 9.32
C VAL A 76 2.03 -8.77 10.82
N ASP A 77 2.58 -7.72 11.43
CA ASP A 77 2.81 -7.66 12.88
C ASP A 77 1.51 -7.34 13.65
N PRO A 78 1.50 -7.47 15.00
CA PRO A 78 0.26 -7.57 15.77
C PRO A 78 -0.71 -6.39 15.65
N MET A 79 -0.22 -5.17 15.42
CA MET A 79 -1.06 -3.98 15.27
C MET A 79 -1.47 -3.75 13.81
N GLY A 80 -1.29 -4.75 12.94
CA GLY A 80 -1.63 -4.69 11.52
C GLY A 80 -0.56 -3.96 10.68
N GLU A 81 0.60 -3.67 11.24
CA GLU A 81 1.72 -3.07 10.53
C GLU A 81 2.52 -4.10 9.72
N MET A 82 3.33 -3.63 8.79
CA MET A 82 4.30 -4.49 8.10
C MET A 82 5.33 -5.04 9.10
N LEU A 83 5.85 -6.23 8.84
CA LEU A 83 6.92 -6.84 9.63
C LEU A 83 8.04 -5.84 9.97
N GLU A 84 8.43 -5.83 11.25
CA GLU A 84 9.56 -5.05 11.74
C GLU A 84 10.82 -5.25 10.87
N ASN A 85 11.46 -4.16 10.43
CA ASN A 85 12.61 -4.17 9.53
C ASN A 85 13.74 -5.13 9.96
N SER A 86 14.01 -5.23 11.26
CA SER A 86 15.07 -6.10 11.80
C SER A 86 14.80 -7.59 11.53
N TRP A 87 13.53 -7.97 11.31
CA TRP A 87 13.10 -9.34 11.04
C TRP A 87 13.14 -9.74 9.57
N GLU A 88 13.25 -8.79 8.64
CA GLU A 88 13.43 -9.08 7.21
C GLU A 88 14.72 -9.91 6.97
N ALA A 89 15.77 -9.62 7.73
CA ALA A 89 17.04 -10.35 7.68
C ALA A 89 16.88 -11.79 8.17
N TYR A 90 16.12 -12.03 9.25
CA TYR A 90 15.86 -13.39 9.76
C TYR A 90 14.98 -14.20 8.80
N SER A 91 14.02 -13.53 8.16
CA SER A 91 13.20 -14.15 7.11
C SER A 91 14.05 -14.53 5.90
N THR A 92 14.97 -13.65 5.49
CA THR A 92 15.96 -13.90 4.43
C THR A 92 16.93 -15.03 4.80
N GLU A 93 17.41 -15.08 6.04
CA GLU A 93 18.29 -16.12 6.55
C GLU A 93 17.61 -17.50 6.47
N LEU A 94 16.38 -17.61 6.99
CA LEU A 94 15.61 -18.86 6.92
C LEU A 94 15.25 -19.24 5.49
N ALA A 95 14.80 -18.29 4.66
CA ALA A 95 14.49 -18.52 3.24
C ALA A 95 15.68 -19.15 2.48
N ASN A 96 16.90 -18.76 2.85
CA ASN A 96 18.12 -19.26 2.23
C ASN A 96 18.73 -20.50 2.87
N ALA A 97 18.22 -20.96 4.02
CA ALA A 97 18.69 -22.17 4.68
C ALA A 97 18.48 -23.39 3.76
N LYS A 98 19.54 -24.20 3.63
CA LYS A 98 19.45 -25.52 2.99
C LYS A 98 18.45 -26.38 3.73
N ASN A 99 17.86 -27.34 3.04
CA ASN A 99 16.83 -28.21 3.60
C ASN A 99 17.32 -28.93 4.86
N GLU A 100 18.51 -29.51 4.80
CA GLU A 100 19.15 -30.23 5.90
C GLU A 100 19.51 -29.32 7.09
N ASP A 101 19.65 -28.01 6.86
CA ASP A 101 20.07 -27.03 7.86
C ASP A 101 18.88 -26.23 8.45
N VAL A 102 17.67 -26.33 7.89
CA VAL A 102 16.55 -25.41 8.24
C VAL A 102 16.19 -25.48 9.72
N ALA A 103 16.16 -26.66 10.33
CA ALA A 103 15.88 -26.81 11.76
C ALA A 103 16.99 -26.24 12.64
N LYS A 104 18.25 -26.34 12.19
CA LYS A 104 19.40 -25.76 12.88
C LYS A 104 19.35 -24.23 12.84
N VAL A 105 19.04 -23.64 11.68
CA VAL A 105 18.87 -22.19 11.52
C VAL A 105 17.69 -21.69 12.36
N TYR A 106 16.56 -22.41 12.34
CA TYR A 106 15.40 -22.08 13.17
C TYR A 106 15.76 -22.00 14.66
N LYS A 107 16.46 -23.02 15.18
CA LYS A 107 16.93 -23.05 16.58
C LYS A 107 17.93 -21.95 16.89
N ALA A 108 18.88 -21.71 15.99
CA ALA A 108 19.86 -20.65 16.17
C ALA A 108 19.18 -19.27 16.29
N LEU A 109 18.12 -19.02 15.50
CA LEU A 109 17.31 -17.81 15.62
C LEU A 109 16.51 -17.77 16.93
N GLU A 110 15.91 -18.89 17.34
CA GLU A 110 15.21 -19.00 18.63
C GLU A 110 16.12 -18.59 19.80
N GLU A 111 17.34 -19.13 19.85
CA GLU A 111 18.35 -18.81 20.87
C GLU A 111 18.84 -17.36 20.76
N LYS A 112 19.25 -16.93 19.56
CA LYS A 112 19.75 -15.57 19.29
C LYS A 112 18.74 -14.50 19.69
N LEU A 113 17.46 -14.73 19.42
CA LEU A 113 16.38 -13.80 19.70
C LEU A 113 15.79 -13.98 21.10
N LYS A 114 16.31 -14.92 21.90
CA LYS A 114 15.85 -15.25 23.25
C LYS A 114 14.34 -15.53 23.27
N ILE A 115 13.88 -16.35 22.33
CA ILE A 115 12.48 -16.73 22.19
C ILE A 115 12.20 -17.90 23.13
N ASN A 116 11.13 -17.81 23.93
CA ASN A 116 10.70 -18.92 24.77
C ASN A 116 9.90 -19.92 23.92
N PRO A 117 10.38 -21.15 23.70
CA PRO A 117 9.66 -22.15 22.89
C PRO A 117 8.34 -22.61 23.52
N ALA A 118 8.15 -22.41 24.83
CA ALA A 118 6.90 -22.74 25.53
C ALA A 118 5.79 -21.70 25.30
N THR A 119 6.12 -20.50 24.79
CA THR A 119 5.11 -19.51 24.42
C THR A 119 4.29 -20.06 23.24
N PRO A 120 2.95 -20.00 23.28
CA PRO A 120 2.13 -20.39 22.15
C PRO A 120 2.42 -19.47 20.95
N ALA A 121 2.37 -20.03 19.74
CA ALA A 121 2.44 -19.25 18.51
C ALA A 121 1.04 -19.23 17.87
N ARG A 122 0.60 -18.06 17.39
CA ARG A 122 -0.70 -17.86 16.75
C ARG A 122 -0.52 -17.14 15.43
N VAL A 123 -1.05 -17.72 14.36
CA VAL A 123 -0.91 -17.18 13.01
C VAL A 123 -2.24 -17.20 12.27
N ILE A 124 -2.67 -16.06 11.74
CA ILE A 124 -3.79 -16.02 10.81
C ILE A 124 -3.28 -15.77 9.40
N TYR A 125 -3.97 -16.30 8.40
CA TYR A 125 -3.54 -16.11 7.01
C TYR A 125 -4.71 -16.06 6.05
N ALA A 126 -4.43 -15.43 4.91
CA ALA A 126 -5.33 -15.36 3.78
C ALA A 126 -4.53 -15.24 2.48
N ARG A 127 -5.23 -15.31 1.36
CA ARG A 127 -4.64 -15.20 0.02
C ARG A 127 -5.53 -14.39 -0.92
N ASP A 128 -4.93 -13.94 -2.02
CA ASP A 128 -5.67 -13.42 -3.17
C ASP A 128 -6.19 -14.55 -4.09
N THR A 129 -6.68 -14.16 -5.27
CA THR A 129 -7.28 -15.05 -6.27
C THR A 129 -6.27 -15.80 -7.14
N ARG A 130 -4.95 -15.66 -6.91
CA ARG A 130 -3.94 -16.32 -7.74
C ARG A 130 -4.06 -17.84 -7.72
N PRO A 131 -3.86 -18.52 -8.87
CA PRO A 131 -4.06 -19.96 -9.00
C PRO A 131 -3.05 -20.77 -8.17
N SER A 132 -1.87 -20.21 -7.90
CA SER A 132 -0.85 -20.82 -7.04
C SER A 132 -1.17 -20.74 -5.54
N GLY A 133 -2.12 -19.88 -5.14
CA GLY A 133 -2.46 -19.60 -3.75
C GLY A 133 -2.77 -20.85 -2.90
N PRO A 134 -3.67 -21.77 -3.33
CA PRO A 134 -3.96 -22.99 -2.57
C PRO A 134 -2.73 -23.86 -2.28
N LYS A 135 -1.82 -24.00 -3.26
CA LYS A 135 -0.59 -24.77 -3.08
C LYS A 135 0.35 -24.10 -2.07
N LEU A 136 0.51 -22.78 -2.16
CA LEU A 136 1.35 -22.03 -1.24
C LEU A 136 0.77 -22.01 0.19
N VAL A 137 -0.55 -21.98 0.34
CA VAL A 137 -1.21 -22.17 1.65
C VAL A 137 -0.84 -23.52 2.25
N GLN A 138 -0.78 -24.60 1.46
CA GLN A 138 -0.35 -25.89 1.99
C GLN A 138 1.09 -25.85 2.53
N ALA A 139 2.01 -25.21 1.81
CA ALA A 139 3.40 -25.03 2.29
C ALA A 139 3.47 -24.21 3.59
N LEU A 140 2.61 -23.18 3.73
CA LEU A 140 2.48 -22.43 4.97
C LEU A 140 1.97 -23.30 6.12
N VAL A 141 0.90 -24.07 5.89
CA VAL A 141 0.30 -24.96 6.90
C VAL A 141 1.29 -26.01 7.38
N ASP A 142 2.00 -26.68 6.46
CA ASP A 142 3.02 -27.68 6.81
C ASP A 142 4.10 -27.09 7.73
N ALA A 143 4.48 -25.82 7.54
CA ALA A 143 5.41 -25.12 8.41
C ALA A 143 4.81 -24.81 9.79
N LEU A 144 3.58 -24.30 9.84
CA LEU A 144 2.89 -23.94 11.07
C LEU A 144 2.63 -25.18 11.94
N GLU A 145 2.20 -26.29 11.35
CA GLU A 145 2.04 -27.58 12.03
C GLU A 145 3.37 -28.11 12.56
N ALA A 146 4.43 -28.06 11.75
CA ALA A 146 5.76 -28.50 12.16
C ALA A 146 6.34 -27.65 13.31
N ALA A 147 6.05 -26.35 13.30
CA ALA A 147 6.40 -25.41 14.36
C ALA A 147 5.46 -25.45 15.58
N GLY A 148 4.36 -26.21 15.53
CA GLY A 148 3.37 -26.27 16.61
C GLY A 148 2.68 -24.93 16.88
N ALA A 149 2.37 -24.17 15.82
CA ALA A 149 1.59 -22.94 15.91
C ALA A 149 0.08 -23.23 15.78
N GLU A 150 -0.74 -22.51 16.53
CA GLU A 150 -2.17 -22.37 16.29
C GLU A 150 -2.37 -21.50 15.05
N TYR A 151 -3.32 -21.87 14.18
CA TYR A 151 -3.58 -21.07 12.99
C TYR A 151 -5.04 -21.03 12.55
N THR A 152 -5.38 -20.00 11.77
CA THR A 152 -6.72 -19.82 11.20
C THR A 152 -6.62 -19.35 9.75
N ASP A 153 -7.35 -20.04 8.87
CA ASP A 153 -7.43 -19.75 7.44
C ASP A 153 -8.67 -18.91 7.13
N TYR A 154 -8.45 -17.64 6.76
CA TYR A 154 -9.50 -16.73 6.33
C TYR A 154 -9.78 -16.78 4.81
N LYS A 155 -9.21 -17.75 4.10
CA LYS A 155 -9.46 -18.03 2.68
C LYS A 155 -9.08 -16.83 1.80
N LEU A 156 -10.05 -16.27 1.08
CA LEU A 156 -9.87 -15.16 0.16
C LEU A 156 -10.16 -13.86 0.87
N LEU A 157 -9.16 -12.98 0.98
CA LEU A 157 -9.31 -11.63 1.52
C LEU A 157 -8.54 -10.63 0.67
N THR A 158 -8.90 -9.35 0.73
CA THR A 158 -7.98 -8.28 0.35
C THR A 158 -6.80 -8.22 1.32
N THR A 159 -5.67 -7.64 0.91
CA THR A 159 -4.56 -7.40 1.84
C THR A 159 -5.02 -6.60 3.07
N PRO A 160 -5.75 -5.47 2.93
CA PRO A 160 -6.21 -4.69 4.07
C PRO A 160 -7.11 -5.44 5.04
N GLN A 161 -7.95 -6.37 4.56
CA GLN A 161 -8.80 -7.19 5.42
C GLN A 161 -7.98 -8.10 6.34
N LEU A 162 -6.87 -8.68 5.87
CA LEU A 162 -5.99 -9.47 6.75
C LEU A 162 -5.32 -8.58 7.81
N HIS A 163 -4.88 -7.39 7.43
CA HIS A 163 -4.29 -6.43 8.38
C HIS A 163 -5.31 -5.99 9.44
N TYR A 164 -6.55 -5.73 9.03
CA TYR A 164 -7.68 -5.47 9.94
C TYR A 164 -7.88 -6.61 10.94
N LEU A 165 -7.99 -7.85 10.47
CA LEU A 165 -8.21 -9.02 11.32
C LEU A 165 -7.05 -9.25 12.29
N THR A 166 -5.81 -9.05 11.84
CA THR A 166 -4.61 -9.20 12.67
C THR A 166 -4.67 -8.21 13.84
N ARG A 167 -4.97 -6.94 13.56
CA ARG A 167 -5.12 -5.91 14.60
C ARG A 167 -6.31 -6.16 15.52
N CYS A 168 -7.47 -6.51 14.97
CA CYS A 168 -8.67 -6.79 15.78
C CYS A 168 -8.42 -7.95 16.74
N THR A 169 -7.83 -9.06 16.25
CA THR A 169 -7.52 -10.24 17.08
C THR A 169 -6.63 -9.87 18.27
N ASN A 170 -5.64 -9.00 18.07
CA ASN A 170 -4.70 -8.62 19.12
C ASN A 170 -5.20 -7.50 20.05
N THR A 171 -6.27 -6.80 19.68
CA THR A 171 -6.81 -5.66 20.45
C THR A 171 -8.20 -5.92 21.02
N GLU A 172 -8.85 -7.02 20.65
CA GLU A 172 -10.16 -7.42 21.15
C GLU A 172 -10.19 -7.45 22.69
N GLY A 173 -11.26 -6.90 23.26
CA GLY A 173 -11.44 -6.82 24.71
C GLY A 173 -10.53 -5.81 25.42
N THR A 174 -9.68 -5.08 24.70
CA THR A 174 -8.83 -4.02 25.27
C THR A 174 -9.42 -2.61 25.01
N PRO A 175 -8.96 -1.57 25.72
CA PRO A 175 -9.33 -0.18 25.40
C PRO A 175 -8.92 0.28 23.99
N GLN A 176 -8.06 -0.48 23.30
CA GLN A 176 -7.60 -0.21 21.93
C GLN A 176 -8.32 -1.07 20.88
N SER A 177 -9.39 -1.76 21.24
CA SER A 177 -10.16 -2.64 20.36
C SER A 177 -10.47 -1.96 19.03
N TYR A 178 -9.96 -2.55 17.94
CA TYR A 178 -10.04 -1.94 16.61
C TYR A 178 -11.34 -2.23 15.86
N GLY A 179 -12.03 -3.31 16.21
CA GLY A 179 -13.27 -3.75 15.57
C GLY A 179 -13.56 -5.22 15.87
N GLU A 180 -14.66 -5.73 15.36
CA GLU A 180 -15.02 -7.16 15.48
C GLU A 180 -14.05 -8.02 14.64
N VAL A 181 -13.63 -9.17 15.18
CA VAL A 181 -12.71 -10.13 14.54
C VAL A 181 -13.43 -10.98 13.49
N SER A 182 -13.94 -10.33 12.44
CA SER A 182 -14.60 -11.01 11.33
C SER A 182 -14.54 -10.18 10.05
N GLU A 183 -14.67 -10.84 8.89
CA GLU A 183 -14.80 -10.14 7.60
C GLU A 183 -16.07 -9.26 7.59
N LYS A 184 -17.15 -9.75 8.22
CA LYS A 184 -18.38 -8.98 8.44
C LYS A 184 -18.11 -7.71 9.24
N GLY A 185 -17.33 -7.80 10.33
CA GLY A 185 -16.94 -6.68 11.18
C GLY A 185 -16.18 -5.59 10.42
N TYR A 186 -15.33 -5.98 9.46
CA TYR A 186 -14.67 -5.04 8.55
C TYR A 186 -15.70 -4.21 7.75
N TYR A 187 -16.68 -4.88 7.14
CA TYR A 187 -17.72 -4.19 6.36
C TYR A 187 -18.62 -3.30 7.22
N GLU A 188 -19.07 -3.80 8.38
CA GLU A 188 -19.90 -3.04 9.31
C GLU A 188 -19.18 -1.80 9.84
N LYS A 189 -17.90 -1.93 10.18
CA LYS A 189 -17.07 -0.79 10.63
C LYS A 189 -16.98 0.28 9.55
N LEU A 190 -16.60 -0.07 8.32
CA LEU A 190 -16.48 0.89 7.22
C LEU A 190 -17.82 1.54 6.89
N ALA A 191 -18.90 0.75 6.81
CA ALA A 191 -20.22 1.27 6.49
C ALA A 191 -20.76 2.22 7.58
N ALA A 192 -20.62 1.85 8.86
CA ALA A 192 -21.07 2.70 9.96
C ALA A 192 -20.28 4.02 10.02
N ALA A 193 -18.96 3.96 9.80
CA ALA A 193 -18.12 5.15 9.75
C ALA A 193 -18.48 6.05 8.55
N PHE A 194 -18.71 5.46 7.37
CA PHE A 194 -19.12 6.20 6.17
C PHE A 194 -20.47 6.90 6.37
N VAL A 195 -21.47 6.22 6.95
CA VAL A 195 -22.78 6.83 7.27
C VAL A 195 -22.63 8.05 8.18
N ARG A 196 -21.79 7.95 9.21
CA ARG A 196 -21.51 9.07 10.12
C ARG A 196 -20.82 10.22 9.40
N ALA A 197 -19.80 9.91 8.59
CA ALA A 197 -19.03 10.91 7.85
C ALA A 197 -19.88 11.62 6.78
N MET A 198 -20.87 10.94 6.20
CA MET A 198 -21.76 11.46 5.15
C MET A 198 -23.02 12.16 5.68
N LYS A 199 -23.19 12.29 7.00
CA LYS A 199 -24.40 12.89 7.59
C LYS A 199 -24.69 14.28 7.02
N GLY A 200 -25.84 14.43 6.36
CA GLY A 200 -26.29 15.69 5.75
C GLY A 200 -25.58 16.04 4.44
N LYS A 201 -24.81 15.12 3.86
CA LYS A 201 -24.12 15.26 2.58
C LYS A 201 -24.68 14.29 1.55
N LYS A 202 -24.43 14.57 0.27
CA LYS A 202 -24.86 13.74 -0.86
C LYS A 202 -23.70 13.61 -1.84
N THR A 203 -23.52 12.42 -2.40
CA THR A 203 -22.49 12.18 -3.40
C THR A 203 -22.85 12.82 -4.74
N VAL A 204 -21.83 13.17 -5.52
CA VAL A 204 -22.00 13.77 -6.85
C VAL A 204 -21.96 12.68 -7.91
N GLY A 205 -23.11 12.07 -8.20
CA GLY A 205 -23.23 11.03 -9.22
C GLY A 205 -22.48 9.72 -8.91
N PRO A 206 -22.53 8.73 -9.82
CA PRO A 206 -21.92 7.43 -9.62
C PRO A 206 -20.39 7.46 -9.75
N VAL A 207 -19.75 6.44 -9.18
CA VAL A 207 -18.34 6.11 -9.43
C VAL A 207 -18.23 4.72 -10.08
N THR A 208 -17.43 4.62 -11.13
CA THR A 208 -17.12 3.35 -11.80
C THR A 208 -15.80 2.80 -11.27
N VAL A 209 -15.80 1.56 -10.77
CA VAL A 209 -14.67 0.94 -10.08
C VAL A 209 -14.17 -0.26 -10.89
N ASP A 210 -12.99 -0.13 -11.47
CA ASP A 210 -12.23 -1.23 -12.05
C ASP A 210 -11.54 -2.04 -10.95
N CYS A 211 -11.94 -3.29 -10.78
CA CYS A 211 -11.47 -4.15 -9.70
C CYS A 211 -10.30 -5.07 -10.10
N ALA A 212 -9.63 -4.79 -11.23
CA ALA A 212 -8.44 -5.49 -11.70
C ALA A 212 -8.58 -7.02 -11.90
N ASN A 213 -9.82 -7.51 -11.98
CA ASN A 213 -10.18 -8.93 -11.89
C ASN A 213 -9.60 -9.62 -10.64
N GLY A 214 -9.36 -8.84 -9.58
CA GLY A 214 -8.75 -9.25 -8.33
C GLY A 214 -9.76 -9.53 -7.22
N VAL A 215 -9.24 -9.89 -6.06
CA VAL A 215 -10.06 -10.19 -4.88
C VAL A 215 -10.89 -8.99 -4.42
N GLY A 216 -10.47 -7.77 -4.76
CA GLY A 216 -11.21 -6.53 -4.48
C GLY A 216 -12.62 -6.49 -5.08
N GLY A 217 -12.87 -7.11 -6.23
CA GLY A 217 -14.19 -7.11 -6.89
C GLY A 217 -15.29 -7.75 -6.05
N PRO A 218 -15.18 -9.05 -5.72
CA PRO A 218 -16.13 -9.73 -4.84
C PRO A 218 -16.26 -9.08 -3.45
N LYS A 219 -15.17 -8.53 -2.90
CA LYS A 219 -15.16 -7.90 -1.57
C LYS A 219 -15.83 -6.53 -1.57
N LEU A 220 -15.67 -5.76 -2.64
CA LEU A 220 -16.44 -4.54 -2.85
C LEU A 220 -17.93 -4.87 -3.02
N ALA A 221 -18.27 -5.88 -3.83
CA ALA A 221 -19.66 -6.31 -4.00
C ALA A 221 -20.33 -6.71 -2.68
N GLU A 222 -19.57 -7.33 -1.76
CA GLU A 222 -20.04 -7.64 -0.41
C GLU A 222 -20.21 -6.37 0.44
N LEU A 223 -19.22 -5.46 0.45
CA LEU A 223 -19.28 -4.18 1.16
C LEU A 223 -20.51 -3.34 0.75
N LEU A 224 -20.89 -3.35 -0.53
CA LEU A 224 -22.07 -2.63 -1.03
C LEU A 224 -23.38 -3.05 -0.35
N LYS A 225 -23.45 -4.25 0.24
CA LYS A 225 -24.65 -4.71 0.99
C LYS A 225 -24.80 -4.02 2.35
N TYR A 226 -23.71 -3.48 2.88
CA TYR A 226 -23.66 -2.80 4.18
C TYR A 226 -23.75 -1.28 4.04
N LEU A 227 -23.37 -0.74 2.88
CA LEU A 227 -23.45 0.69 2.61
C LEU A 227 -24.89 1.16 2.37
N PRO A 228 -25.23 2.39 2.77
CA PRO A 228 -26.51 3.00 2.39
C PRO A 228 -26.60 3.11 0.87
N LYS A 229 -27.80 2.97 0.32
CA LYS A 229 -28.05 3.21 -1.11
C LYS A 229 -28.15 4.71 -1.37
N ALA A 230 -28.00 5.12 -2.63
CA ALA A 230 -28.29 6.49 -3.04
C ALA A 230 -29.76 6.85 -2.69
N PRO A 231 -30.05 8.08 -2.23
CA PRO A 231 -29.16 9.25 -2.20
C PRO A 231 -28.33 9.41 -0.92
N GLU A 232 -28.52 8.59 0.12
CA GLU A 232 -27.74 8.68 1.37
C GLU A 232 -26.34 8.03 1.28
N GLY A 233 -26.11 7.20 0.26
CA GLY A 233 -24.80 6.60 -0.04
C GLY A 233 -24.30 6.88 -1.45
N VAL A 234 -23.26 6.13 -1.84
CA VAL A 234 -22.60 6.25 -3.15
C VAL A 234 -23.13 5.20 -4.12
N GLU A 235 -23.45 5.61 -5.36
CA GLU A 235 -23.74 4.67 -6.44
C GLU A 235 -22.42 4.15 -7.04
N ILE A 236 -22.15 2.86 -6.89
CA ILE A 236 -20.90 2.22 -7.34
C ILE A 236 -21.19 1.23 -8.46
N LYS A 237 -20.45 1.33 -9.57
CA LYS A 237 -20.51 0.41 -10.71
C LYS A 237 -19.22 -0.41 -10.77
N ILE A 238 -19.30 -1.71 -10.50
CA ILE A 238 -18.15 -2.62 -10.53
C ILE A 238 -17.86 -3.05 -11.97
N LEU A 239 -16.58 -2.99 -12.37
CA LEU A 239 -16.04 -3.51 -13.63
C LEU A 239 -14.81 -4.39 -13.36
N ASN A 240 -14.48 -5.24 -14.33
CA ASN A 240 -13.31 -6.14 -14.28
C ASN A 240 -13.27 -6.91 -12.95
N ASP A 241 -14.24 -7.80 -12.73
CA ASP A 241 -14.40 -8.62 -11.53
C ASP A 241 -14.37 -10.14 -11.84
N ASP A 242 -13.85 -10.54 -13.01
CA ASP A 242 -13.76 -11.96 -13.42
C ASP A 242 -12.62 -12.68 -12.67
N VAL A 243 -12.88 -13.03 -11.41
CA VAL A 243 -11.94 -13.75 -10.54
C VAL A 243 -11.81 -15.25 -10.85
N LEU A 244 -12.57 -15.76 -11.82
CA LEU A 244 -12.54 -17.17 -12.22
C LEU A 244 -11.43 -17.46 -13.23
N LYS A 245 -11.04 -16.45 -14.02
CA LYS A 245 -9.96 -16.54 -15.01
C LYS A 245 -8.69 -15.91 -14.45
N ALA A 246 -7.71 -16.74 -14.09
CA ALA A 246 -6.47 -16.25 -13.51
C ALA A 246 -5.70 -15.31 -14.46
N GLU A 247 -5.76 -15.56 -15.76
CA GLU A 247 -5.03 -14.83 -16.80
C GLU A 247 -5.46 -13.36 -16.96
N VAL A 248 -6.65 -12.98 -16.47
CA VAL A 248 -7.14 -11.60 -16.58
C VAL A 248 -6.82 -10.75 -15.35
N LEU A 249 -6.25 -11.32 -14.29
CA LEU A 249 -5.79 -10.58 -13.11
C LEU A 249 -4.75 -9.52 -13.50
N ASN A 250 -5.04 -8.26 -13.22
CA ASN A 250 -4.23 -7.08 -13.60
C ASN A 250 -3.95 -6.96 -15.12
N HIS A 251 -4.68 -7.67 -15.98
CA HIS A 251 -4.40 -7.69 -17.42
C HIS A 251 -5.08 -6.51 -18.11
N GLU A 252 -4.28 -5.52 -18.51
CA GLU A 252 -4.73 -4.26 -19.15
C GLU A 252 -5.77 -3.46 -18.32
N CYS A 253 -5.79 -3.67 -17.01
CA CYS A 253 -6.65 -3.01 -16.04
C CYS A 253 -5.94 -2.87 -14.69
N GLY A 254 -6.58 -2.18 -13.74
CA GLY A 254 -6.09 -1.99 -12.38
C GLY A 254 -5.21 -0.76 -12.20
N ALA A 255 -4.99 -0.40 -10.93
CA ALA A 255 -4.32 0.83 -10.51
C ALA A 255 -2.92 0.99 -11.14
N ASP A 256 -2.11 -0.08 -11.15
CA ASP A 256 -0.75 -0.05 -11.70
C ASP A 256 -0.75 0.18 -13.22
N TYR A 257 -1.65 -0.48 -13.95
CA TYR A 257 -1.81 -0.26 -15.38
C TYR A 257 -2.21 1.19 -15.68
N VAL A 258 -3.22 1.72 -14.99
CA VAL A 258 -3.70 3.09 -15.20
C VAL A 258 -2.61 4.10 -14.88
N LYS A 259 -1.91 3.94 -13.75
CA LYS A 259 -0.82 4.83 -13.34
C LYS A 259 0.36 4.78 -14.30
N THR A 260 0.81 3.60 -14.71
CA THR A 260 2.03 3.45 -15.52
C THR A 260 1.80 3.75 -16.99
N LYS A 261 0.62 3.44 -17.53
CA LYS A 261 0.26 3.73 -18.92
C LYS A 261 -0.37 5.12 -19.10
N GLN A 262 -0.76 5.78 -18.01
CA GLN A 262 -1.47 7.06 -17.99
C GLN A 262 -2.64 7.10 -18.98
N ARG A 263 -3.46 6.04 -18.93
CA ARG A 263 -4.70 5.90 -19.70
C ARG A 263 -5.67 4.99 -18.97
N ALA A 264 -6.95 5.13 -19.26
CA ALA A 264 -7.99 4.23 -18.76
C ALA A 264 -7.77 2.79 -19.29
N PRO A 265 -8.31 1.76 -18.60
CA PRO A 265 -8.37 0.40 -19.13
C PRO A 265 -9.03 0.40 -20.53
N PRO A 266 -8.52 -0.38 -21.51
CA PRO A 266 -9.10 -0.40 -22.87
C PRO A 266 -10.54 -0.90 -22.88
N SER A 267 -10.93 -1.69 -21.88
CA SER A 267 -12.30 -2.16 -21.66
C SER A 267 -13.26 -1.10 -21.13
N SER A 268 -12.73 0.06 -20.68
CA SER A 268 -13.55 1.13 -20.11
C SER A 268 -14.49 1.75 -21.16
N LYS A 269 -15.73 2.01 -20.73
CA LYS A 269 -16.77 2.69 -21.51
C LYS A 269 -17.20 4.00 -20.86
N ALA A 270 -16.39 4.52 -19.93
CA ALA A 270 -16.73 5.72 -19.17
C ALA A 270 -16.86 6.95 -20.08
N GLY A 271 -17.96 7.67 -19.93
CA GLY A 271 -18.24 8.91 -20.64
C GLY A 271 -17.40 10.10 -20.15
N PRO A 272 -17.53 11.26 -20.80
CA PRO A 272 -16.83 12.47 -20.37
C PRO A 272 -17.23 12.89 -18.95
N ASN A 273 -16.25 13.30 -18.14
CA ASN A 273 -16.39 13.69 -16.73
C ASN A 273 -16.94 12.61 -15.78
N GLU A 274 -17.14 11.37 -16.23
CA GLU A 274 -17.51 10.29 -15.34
C GLU A 274 -16.36 9.93 -14.40
N ARG A 275 -16.66 9.93 -13.09
CA ARG A 275 -15.68 9.60 -12.05
C ARG A 275 -15.39 8.10 -12.07
N CYS A 276 -14.12 7.77 -12.22
CA CYS A 276 -13.66 6.39 -12.23
C CYS A 276 -12.52 6.20 -11.22
N CYS A 277 -12.37 4.99 -10.72
CA CYS A 277 -11.17 4.56 -10.04
C CYS A 277 -10.82 3.12 -10.37
N SER A 278 -9.55 2.75 -10.18
CA SER A 278 -9.04 1.40 -10.32
C SER A 278 -8.40 0.94 -9.02
N LEU A 279 -8.74 -0.26 -8.59
CA LEU A 279 -8.04 -1.02 -7.55
C LEU A 279 -6.86 -1.78 -8.16
N ASP A 280 -5.92 -2.27 -7.36
CA ASP A 280 -5.00 -3.33 -7.78
C ASP A 280 -5.47 -4.73 -7.33
N GLY A 281 -4.75 -5.78 -7.74
CA GLY A 281 -5.20 -7.17 -7.59
C GLY A 281 -5.52 -7.65 -6.17
N ASP A 282 -4.88 -7.07 -5.15
CA ASP A 282 -5.14 -7.34 -3.72
C ASP A 282 -5.80 -6.18 -2.97
N ALA A 283 -6.23 -5.15 -3.70
CA ALA A 283 -6.94 -3.96 -3.24
C ALA A 283 -6.22 -3.18 -2.11
N ASP A 284 -4.89 -3.04 -2.21
CA ASP A 284 -4.09 -2.16 -1.34
C ASP A 284 -3.71 -0.82 -1.99
N ARG A 285 -4.13 -0.61 -3.26
CA ARG A 285 -3.94 0.64 -4.00
C ARG A 285 -5.20 1.09 -4.68
N ILE A 286 -5.37 2.41 -4.76
CA ILE A 286 -6.43 3.04 -5.54
C ILE A 286 -5.90 4.23 -6.33
N ILE A 287 -6.38 4.36 -7.56
CA ILE A 287 -6.11 5.51 -8.43
C ILE A 287 -7.43 5.99 -9.00
N TYR A 288 -7.69 7.30 -8.92
CA TYR A 288 -8.83 7.92 -9.59
C TYR A 288 -8.45 8.45 -10.97
N TYR A 289 -9.43 8.58 -11.84
CA TYR A 289 -9.28 9.21 -13.15
C TYR A 289 -10.65 9.59 -13.73
N PHE A 290 -10.61 10.42 -14.77
CA PHE A 290 -11.77 10.72 -15.61
C PHE A 290 -11.31 11.13 -17.00
N ASN A 291 -12.24 11.22 -17.96
CA ASN A 291 -11.98 11.77 -19.28
C ASN A 291 -12.52 13.20 -19.35
N ASP A 292 -11.62 14.18 -19.43
CA ASP A 292 -11.98 15.57 -19.70
C ASP A 292 -12.33 15.75 -21.20
N PRO A 293 -13.43 16.43 -21.56
CA PRO A 293 -13.83 16.62 -22.96
C PRO A 293 -12.81 17.37 -23.82
N GLU A 294 -12.01 18.25 -23.21
CA GLU A 294 -11.06 19.13 -23.91
C GLU A 294 -9.63 18.57 -23.84
N HIS A 295 -9.27 17.94 -22.72
CA HIS A 295 -7.91 17.52 -22.43
C HIS A 295 -7.70 16.00 -22.41
N GLY A 296 -8.76 15.22 -22.61
CA GLY A 296 -8.70 13.75 -22.63
C GLY A 296 -8.50 13.15 -21.24
N PHE A 297 -7.80 12.02 -21.16
CA PHE A 297 -7.59 11.29 -19.90
C PHE A 297 -6.88 12.16 -18.85
N ARG A 298 -7.46 12.23 -17.64
CA ARG A 298 -6.93 12.93 -16.47
C ARG A 298 -6.70 11.94 -15.34
N LEU A 299 -5.46 11.87 -14.87
CA LEU A 299 -5.04 11.00 -13.77
C LEU A 299 -5.18 11.73 -12.44
N LEU A 300 -5.77 11.06 -11.44
CA LEU A 300 -5.88 11.52 -10.06
C LEU A 300 -5.24 10.46 -9.16
N ASP A 301 -3.91 10.49 -9.08
CA ASP A 301 -3.12 9.45 -8.43
C ASP A 301 -3.03 9.59 -6.89
N GLY A 302 -2.15 8.80 -6.26
CA GLY A 302 -2.00 8.82 -4.81
C GLY A 302 -1.63 10.20 -4.24
N ASP A 303 -0.88 11.04 -4.95
CA ASP A 303 -0.57 12.41 -4.47
C ASP A 303 -1.80 13.32 -4.53
N LYS A 304 -2.66 13.13 -5.55
CA LYS A 304 -3.96 13.81 -5.63
C LYS A 304 -4.86 13.39 -4.46
N ILE A 305 -4.82 12.12 -4.05
CA ILE A 305 -5.58 11.63 -2.88
C ILE A 305 -4.99 12.19 -1.58
N ALA A 306 -3.67 12.17 -1.41
CA ALA A 306 -3.00 12.74 -0.24
C ALA A 306 -3.32 14.23 -0.05
N THR A 307 -3.23 15.02 -1.12
CA THR A 307 -3.53 16.45 -1.08
C THR A 307 -5.01 16.74 -0.84
N LEU A 308 -5.91 15.91 -1.37
CA LEU A 308 -7.34 15.97 -1.09
C LEU A 308 -7.65 15.70 0.40
N ALA A 309 -7.08 14.62 0.95
CA ALA A 309 -7.25 14.25 2.35
C ALA A 309 -6.64 15.29 3.30
N ALA A 310 -5.41 15.76 3.02
CA ALA A 310 -4.74 16.77 3.82
C ALA A 310 -5.48 18.11 3.82
N SER A 311 -6.01 18.54 2.66
CA SER A 311 -6.87 19.72 2.58
C SER A 311 -8.13 19.55 3.43
N PHE A 312 -8.84 18.44 3.29
CA PHE A 312 -10.10 18.23 4.00
C PHE A 312 -9.92 18.13 5.51
N ILE A 313 -8.93 17.36 5.97
CA ILE A 313 -8.66 17.23 7.40
C ILE A 313 -8.14 18.54 7.99
N GLY A 314 -7.34 19.31 7.22
CA GLY A 314 -6.92 20.65 7.61
C GLY A 314 -8.09 21.63 7.79
N ASP A 315 -9.05 21.61 6.86
CA ASP A 315 -10.27 22.42 6.94
C ASP A 315 -11.10 22.03 8.18
N LEU A 316 -11.33 20.72 8.39
CA LEU A 316 -12.06 20.21 9.55
C LEU A 316 -11.36 20.53 10.87
N ALA A 317 -10.04 20.41 10.95
CA ALA A 317 -9.27 20.74 12.15
C ALA A 317 -9.35 22.24 12.47
N ARG A 318 -9.40 23.10 11.45
CA ARG A 318 -9.57 24.54 11.62
C ARG A 318 -10.98 24.88 12.12
N GLU A 319 -12.00 24.29 11.51
CA GLU A 319 -13.39 24.46 11.94
C GLU A 319 -13.62 23.90 13.36
N ALA A 320 -12.95 22.80 13.70
CA ALA A 320 -12.92 22.20 15.03
C ALA A 320 -12.14 23.03 16.08
N ARG A 321 -11.42 24.07 15.66
CA ARG A 321 -10.47 24.86 16.47
C ARG A 321 -9.40 24.00 17.15
N LEU A 322 -8.78 23.12 16.35
CA LEU A 322 -7.71 22.21 16.75
C LEU A 322 -6.39 22.48 15.99
N SER A 323 -6.35 23.43 15.05
CA SER A 323 -5.17 23.70 14.21
C SER A 323 -3.90 24.05 14.99
N ASP A 324 -4.03 24.72 16.13
CA ASP A 324 -2.88 25.07 16.98
C ASP A 324 -2.47 23.93 17.92
N GLU A 325 -3.33 22.92 18.09
CA GLU A 325 -3.12 21.78 18.99
C GLU A 325 -2.55 20.54 18.28
N LEU A 326 -2.75 20.44 16.95
CA LEU A 326 -2.45 19.25 16.17
C LEU A 326 -1.47 19.54 15.04
N LYS A 327 -0.39 18.78 14.99
CA LYS A 327 0.56 18.79 13.87
C LYS A 327 0.05 17.89 12.75
N ILE A 328 -0.42 18.50 11.68
CA ILE A 328 -0.79 17.81 10.44
C ILE A 328 0.42 17.83 9.49
N GLY A 329 0.75 16.71 8.87
CA GLY A 329 1.84 16.63 7.89
C GLY A 329 1.55 15.65 6.77
N VAL A 330 2.21 15.87 5.63
CA VAL A 330 2.11 14.99 4.46
C VAL A 330 3.45 14.30 4.25
N VAL A 331 3.44 12.99 4.07
CA VAL A 331 4.62 12.18 3.77
C VAL A 331 4.52 11.67 2.34
N GLN A 332 5.57 11.93 1.56
CA GLN A 332 5.67 11.56 0.15
C GLN A 332 6.97 10.79 -0.10
N THR A 333 7.08 10.19 -1.28
CA THR A 333 8.36 9.65 -1.78
C THR A 333 8.92 10.56 -2.88
N ALA A 334 10.12 10.23 -3.36
CA ALA A 334 10.71 10.92 -4.50
C ALA A 334 9.84 10.87 -5.77
N TYR A 335 8.94 9.89 -5.91
CA TYR A 335 8.05 9.77 -7.07
C TYR A 335 6.89 10.76 -7.11
N ALA A 336 6.65 11.48 -6.01
CA ALA A 336 5.59 12.47 -5.97
C ALA A 336 5.85 13.60 -6.97
N ASN A 337 4.81 14.07 -7.67
CA ASN A 337 4.96 15.19 -8.60
C ASN A 337 5.36 16.45 -7.83
N GLY A 338 6.36 17.21 -8.32
CA GLY A 338 6.84 18.42 -7.67
C GLY A 338 5.75 19.48 -7.46
N ALA A 339 4.73 19.50 -8.33
CA ALA A 339 3.57 20.38 -8.16
C ALA A 339 2.73 20.02 -6.94
N SER A 340 2.58 18.73 -6.62
CA SER A 340 1.86 18.28 -5.42
C SER A 340 2.57 18.73 -4.14
N THR A 341 3.89 18.54 -4.05
CA THR A 341 4.70 19.00 -2.91
C THR A 341 4.58 20.51 -2.75
N LYS A 342 4.70 21.26 -3.84
CA LYS A 342 4.55 22.72 -3.83
C LYS A 342 3.14 23.14 -3.39
N TYR A 343 2.09 22.44 -3.81
CA TYR A 343 0.72 22.71 -3.39
C TYR A 343 0.54 22.52 -1.88
N VAL A 344 1.05 21.43 -1.32
CA VAL A 344 1.00 21.18 0.13
C VAL A 344 1.72 22.30 0.91
N GLU A 345 2.95 22.62 0.51
CA GLU A 345 3.75 23.62 1.22
C GLU A 345 3.22 25.05 1.08
N LYS A 346 2.80 25.45 -0.14
CA LYS A 346 2.48 26.85 -0.46
C LYS A 346 1.00 27.18 -0.36
N SER A 347 0.12 26.22 -0.65
CA SER A 347 -1.33 26.44 -0.64
C SER A 347 -1.98 25.91 0.64
N LEU A 348 -1.59 24.73 1.12
CA LEU A 348 -2.12 24.18 2.37
C LEU A 348 -1.36 24.66 3.61
N GLY A 349 -0.10 25.11 3.43
CA GLY A 349 0.75 25.55 4.53
C GLY A 349 1.16 24.41 5.47
N LEU A 350 1.20 23.17 4.96
CA LEU A 350 1.53 21.97 5.74
C LEU A 350 2.98 21.52 5.45
N PRO A 351 3.67 20.93 6.44
CA PRO A 351 4.98 20.34 6.24
C PRO A 351 4.89 19.08 5.35
N VAL A 352 5.89 18.93 4.46
CA VAL A 352 6.09 17.72 3.67
C VAL A 352 7.37 17.02 4.09
N VAL A 353 7.31 15.70 4.26
CA VAL A 353 8.48 14.84 4.51
C VAL A 353 8.65 13.87 3.35
N CYS A 354 9.85 13.83 2.75
CA CYS A 354 10.19 12.85 1.73
C CYS A 354 10.90 11.64 2.37
N THR A 355 10.45 10.42 2.07
CA THR A 355 11.06 9.17 2.54
C THR A 355 11.46 8.25 1.38
N PRO A 356 12.31 7.23 1.62
CA PRO A 356 12.46 6.12 0.67
C PRO A 356 11.10 5.50 0.30
N THR A 357 11.06 4.87 -0.88
CA THR A 357 9.90 4.11 -1.37
C THR A 357 9.61 2.90 -0.48
N GLY A 358 8.34 2.63 -0.27
CA GLY A 358 7.84 1.53 0.53
C GLY A 358 7.12 2.02 1.78
N VAL A 359 5.87 1.58 1.90
CA VAL A 359 4.88 1.92 2.94
C VAL A 359 5.47 1.95 4.36
N LYS A 360 6.40 1.04 4.69
CA LYS A 360 7.07 1.00 5.99
C LYS A 360 7.80 2.30 6.36
N TRP A 361 8.44 2.95 5.40
CA TRP A 361 9.15 4.21 5.61
C TRP A 361 8.18 5.39 5.73
N LEU A 362 7.16 5.42 4.86
CA LEU A 362 6.13 6.45 4.87
C LEU A 362 5.36 6.40 6.19
N HIS A 363 4.89 5.22 6.59
CA HIS A 363 4.14 5.01 7.83
C HIS A 363 4.94 5.47 9.05
N HIS A 364 6.20 5.03 9.19
CA HIS A 364 7.05 5.46 10.31
C HIS A 364 7.24 6.99 10.34
N ALA A 365 7.43 7.65 9.20
CA ALA A 365 7.50 9.11 9.17
C ALA A 365 6.16 9.78 9.51
N ALA A 366 5.03 9.21 9.04
CA ALA A 366 3.70 9.75 9.28
C ALA A 366 3.30 9.69 10.75
N THR A 367 3.73 8.66 11.50
CA THR A 367 3.49 8.55 12.95
C THR A 367 4.16 9.64 13.80
N LYS A 368 5.04 10.47 13.21
CA LYS A 368 5.65 11.63 13.88
C LYS A 368 4.75 12.86 13.90
N PHE A 369 3.62 12.81 13.19
CA PHE A 369 2.58 13.84 13.19
C PHE A 369 1.39 13.39 14.04
N ASP A 370 0.58 14.36 14.46
CA ASP A 370 -0.72 14.06 15.09
C ASP A 370 -1.72 13.54 14.07
N VAL A 371 -1.66 14.09 12.86
CA VAL A 371 -2.33 13.57 11.67
C VAL A 371 -1.28 13.44 10.56
N GLY A 372 -0.88 12.21 10.27
CA GLY A 372 0.08 11.91 9.22
C GLY A 372 -0.64 11.38 7.98
N VAL A 373 -0.72 12.18 6.92
CA VAL A 373 -1.23 11.73 5.62
C VAL A 373 -0.08 11.20 4.80
N TYR A 374 -0.17 9.98 4.29
CA TYR A 374 0.87 9.45 3.40
C TYR A 374 0.28 8.64 2.27
N PHE A 375 0.69 8.95 1.05
CA PHE A 375 0.42 8.14 -0.14
C PHE A 375 1.65 8.11 -1.02
N GLU A 376 1.88 6.97 -1.66
CA GLU A 376 2.75 6.89 -2.83
C GLU A 376 1.94 7.22 -4.09
N ALA A 377 2.59 7.80 -5.09
CA ALA A 377 1.96 8.12 -6.39
C ALA A 377 1.32 6.92 -7.10
N ASN A 378 1.63 5.68 -6.68
CA ASN A 378 1.02 4.45 -7.18
C ASN A 378 -0.37 4.14 -6.58
N GLY A 379 -0.85 4.96 -5.64
CA GLY A 379 -2.16 4.81 -5.01
C GLY A 379 -2.16 4.07 -3.67
N HIS A 380 -1.00 3.61 -3.18
CA HIS A 380 -0.90 3.01 -1.85
C HIS A 380 -0.72 4.10 -0.78
N GLY A 381 -1.63 4.19 0.19
CA GLY A 381 -1.48 5.15 1.28
C GLY A 381 -2.64 5.11 2.26
N THR A 382 -2.55 5.90 3.33
CA THR A 382 -3.63 6.10 4.30
C THR A 382 -3.35 7.36 5.13
N VAL A 383 -4.18 7.60 6.15
CA VAL A 383 -3.96 8.61 7.19
C VAL A 383 -3.84 7.93 8.55
N VAL A 384 -2.83 8.30 9.32
CA VAL A 384 -2.64 7.83 10.71
C VAL A 384 -2.93 8.96 11.69
N PHE A 385 -3.54 8.59 12.82
CA PHE A 385 -3.90 9.53 13.89
C PHE A 385 -3.17 9.17 15.18
N SER A 386 -2.47 10.13 15.78
CA SER A 386 -1.81 9.95 17.07
C SER A 386 -2.85 9.79 18.19
N GLN A 387 -2.42 9.23 19.33
CA GLN A 387 -3.27 9.19 20.52
C GLN A 387 -3.70 10.59 21.00
N GLN A 388 -2.86 11.61 20.76
CA GLN A 388 -3.20 13.00 21.04
C GLN A 388 -4.33 13.49 20.13
N ALA A 389 -4.26 13.23 18.83
CA ALA A 389 -5.34 13.57 17.89
C ALA A 389 -6.65 12.87 18.26
N LEU A 390 -6.62 11.55 18.49
CA LEU A 390 -7.79 10.77 18.87
C LEU A 390 -8.43 11.30 20.16
N LYS A 391 -7.62 11.63 21.17
CA LYS A 391 -8.09 12.23 22.41
C LYS A 391 -8.72 13.60 22.15
N ALA A 392 -8.05 14.47 21.40
CA ALA A 392 -8.54 15.82 21.08
C ALA A 392 -9.89 15.77 20.37
N PHE A 393 -10.05 14.92 19.35
CA PHE A 393 -11.32 14.74 18.65
C PHE A 393 -12.42 14.30 19.60
N LYS A 394 -12.13 13.37 20.51
CA LYS A 394 -13.12 12.80 21.44
C LYS A 394 -13.52 13.77 22.55
N THR A 395 -12.58 14.53 23.13
CA THR A 395 -12.81 15.31 24.35
C THR A 395 -13.10 16.80 24.10
N LYS A 396 -12.83 17.34 22.91
CA LYS A 396 -13.14 18.74 22.60
C LYS A 396 -14.67 18.93 22.64
N GLU A 397 -15.12 19.84 23.49
CA GLU A 397 -16.52 20.27 23.53
C GLU A 397 -16.76 21.33 22.45
N PRO A 398 -17.75 21.15 21.57
CA PRO A 398 -18.05 22.12 20.52
C PRO A 398 -18.75 23.36 21.09
N GLU A 399 -18.34 24.53 20.63
CA GLU A 399 -18.95 25.83 20.95
C GLU A 399 -20.00 26.25 19.91
N SER A 400 -20.12 25.53 18.80
CA SER A 400 -21.11 25.80 17.74
C SER A 400 -21.55 24.53 17.01
N PRO A 401 -22.71 24.55 16.32
CA PRO A 401 -23.16 23.40 15.51
C PRO A 401 -22.17 23.02 14.40
N ALA A 402 -21.52 24.02 13.79
CA ALA A 402 -20.51 23.82 12.74
C ALA A 402 -19.29 23.06 13.29
N GLN A 403 -18.77 23.50 14.45
CA GLN A 403 -17.68 22.82 15.14
C GLN A 403 -18.06 21.41 15.58
N ALA A 404 -19.31 21.20 16.04
CA ALA A 404 -19.80 19.88 16.41
C ALA A 404 -19.81 18.92 15.21
N GLN A 405 -20.25 19.41 14.05
CA GLN A 405 -20.25 18.63 12.81
C GLN A 405 -18.82 18.32 12.32
N ALA A 406 -17.89 19.27 12.42
CA ALA A 406 -16.49 19.04 12.06
C ALA A 406 -15.84 17.98 12.96
N LEU A 407 -16.05 18.07 14.29
CA LEU A 407 -15.57 17.08 15.25
C LEU A 407 -16.17 15.69 15.02
N GLU A 408 -17.47 15.60 14.74
CA GLU A 408 -18.10 14.31 14.43
C GLU A 408 -17.55 13.71 13.13
N THR A 409 -17.31 14.56 12.12
CA THR A 409 -16.71 14.11 10.86
C THR A 409 -15.28 13.61 11.10
N LEU A 410 -14.45 14.32 11.86
CA LEU A 410 -13.11 13.86 12.23
C LEU A 410 -13.14 12.51 12.96
N ARG A 411 -14.05 12.32 13.93
CA ARG A 411 -14.24 11.03 14.62
C ARG A 411 -14.69 9.92 13.68
N ALA A 412 -15.57 10.21 12.74
CA ALA A 412 -15.99 9.23 11.74
C ALA A 412 -14.83 8.84 10.82
N LEU A 413 -13.98 9.80 10.41
CA LEU A 413 -12.80 9.54 9.60
C LEU A 413 -11.79 8.62 10.30
N THR A 414 -11.63 8.71 11.62
CA THR A 414 -10.71 7.82 12.35
C THR A 414 -11.14 6.35 12.33
N ASP A 415 -12.44 6.09 12.12
CA ASP A 415 -13.02 4.76 11.99
C ASP A 415 -13.11 4.30 10.52
N LEU A 416 -13.30 5.26 9.60
CA LEU A 416 -13.42 5.02 8.16
C LEU A 416 -12.07 4.71 7.53
N ILE A 417 -11.04 5.50 7.87
CA ILE A 417 -9.70 5.39 7.31
C ILE A 417 -8.97 4.23 7.98
N ASN A 418 -8.47 3.29 7.16
CA ASN A 418 -7.76 2.14 7.70
C ASN A 418 -6.36 2.54 8.19
N GLN A 419 -6.15 2.55 9.50
CA GLN A 419 -4.90 2.98 10.12
C GLN A 419 -3.81 1.89 10.16
N THR A 420 -4.05 0.68 9.63
CA THR A 420 -3.06 -0.42 9.65
C THR A 420 -2.15 -0.43 8.43
N VAL A 421 -2.74 -0.24 7.25
CA VAL A 421 -2.09 -0.30 5.93
C VAL A 421 -2.98 0.45 4.94
N GLY A 422 -2.45 0.83 3.77
CA GLY A 422 -3.29 1.40 2.73
C GLY A 422 -4.40 0.45 2.31
N ASP A 423 -5.61 0.97 2.20
CA ASP A 423 -6.83 0.19 2.00
C ASP A 423 -7.67 0.85 0.92
N ALA A 424 -7.64 0.26 -0.28
CA ALA A 424 -8.24 0.86 -1.44
C ALA A 424 -9.77 1.04 -1.32
N LEU A 425 -10.45 0.18 -0.56
CA LEU A 425 -11.90 0.29 -0.34
C LEU A 425 -12.22 1.40 0.67
N SER A 426 -11.42 1.49 1.74
CA SER A 426 -11.49 2.59 2.71
C SER A 426 -11.17 3.95 2.07
N ASP A 427 -10.10 4.01 1.28
CA ASP A 427 -9.64 5.21 0.59
C ASP A 427 -10.65 5.68 -0.47
N MET A 428 -11.32 4.76 -1.17
CA MET A 428 -12.45 5.09 -2.05
C MET A 428 -13.55 5.81 -1.26
N LEU A 429 -13.99 5.25 -0.13
CA LEU A 429 -15.02 5.87 0.70
C LEU A 429 -14.57 7.21 1.29
N LEU A 430 -13.28 7.36 1.62
CA LEU A 430 -12.68 8.62 2.03
C LEU A 430 -12.79 9.67 0.91
N VAL A 431 -12.35 9.35 -0.32
CA VAL A 431 -12.42 10.27 -1.46
C VAL A 431 -13.87 10.68 -1.74
N GLU A 432 -14.80 9.72 -1.80
CA GLU A 432 -16.22 10.02 -2.03
C GLU A 432 -16.84 10.88 -0.91
N THR A 433 -16.42 10.66 0.34
CA THR A 433 -16.79 11.53 1.47
C THR A 433 -16.29 12.95 1.25
N ILE A 434 -15.02 13.13 0.91
CA ILE A 434 -14.42 14.47 0.74
C ILE A 434 -15.09 15.22 -0.41
N LEU A 435 -15.28 14.55 -1.56
CA LEU A 435 -15.91 15.16 -2.73
C LEU A 435 -17.36 15.58 -2.43
N ALA A 436 -18.12 14.76 -1.69
CA ALA A 436 -19.47 15.11 -1.25
C ALA A 436 -19.48 16.34 -0.31
N HIS A 437 -18.53 16.42 0.63
CA HIS A 437 -18.42 17.56 1.55
C HIS A 437 -18.05 18.85 0.83
N LYS A 438 -17.11 18.79 -0.11
CA LYS A 438 -16.65 19.93 -0.92
C LYS A 438 -17.60 20.25 -2.08
N SER A 439 -18.57 19.38 -2.36
CA SER A 439 -19.42 19.43 -3.56
C SER A 439 -18.59 19.50 -4.85
N TRP A 440 -17.50 18.74 -4.89
CA TRP A 440 -16.55 18.74 -6.00
C TRP A 440 -16.79 17.61 -6.98
N THR A 441 -16.67 17.96 -8.25
CA THR A 441 -16.48 17.07 -9.39
C THR A 441 -15.01 16.64 -9.51
N PRO A 442 -14.69 15.58 -10.29
CA PRO A 442 -13.31 15.22 -10.60
C PRO A 442 -12.51 16.37 -11.22
N ARG A 443 -13.16 17.24 -12.00
CA ARG A 443 -12.53 18.41 -12.62
C ARG A 443 -12.12 19.46 -11.60
N GLU A 444 -12.97 19.78 -10.63
CA GLU A 444 -12.63 20.73 -9.55
C GLU A 444 -11.50 20.20 -8.67
N TRP A 445 -11.50 18.89 -8.38
CA TRP A 445 -10.39 18.25 -7.69
C TRP A 445 -9.09 18.33 -8.52
N ASP A 446 -9.13 18.02 -9.81
CA ASP A 446 -7.95 18.09 -10.66
C ASP A 446 -7.36 19.51 -10.75
N LEU A 447 -8.21 20.54 -10.75
CA LEU A 447 -7.81 21.94 -10.84
C LEU A 447 -7.14 22.51 -9.58
N THR A 448 -7.08 21.75 -8.48
CA THR A 448 -6.37 22.17 -7.24
C THR A 448 -4.90 22.52 -7.49
N TYR A 449 -4.24 21.78 -8.36
CA TYR A 449 -2.90 22.08 -8.89
C TYR A 449 -2.67 21.30 -10.19
N VAL A 450 -1.80 21.82 -11.05
CA VAL A 450 -1.45 21.16 -12.32
C VAL A 450 -0.13 20.43 -12.16
N ASP A 451 -0.13 19.12 -12.39
CA ASP A 451 1.09 18.31 -12.41
C ASP A 451 2.09 18.84 -13.44
N LEU A 452 3.37 18.81 -13.07
CA LEU A 452 4.44 18.91 -14.05
C LEU A 452 4.36 17.69 -14.99
N PRO A 453 4.50 17.89 -16.32
CA PRO A 453 4.74 16.77 -17.22
C PRO A 453 5.86 15.88 -16.68
N ASN A 454 5.58 14.57 -16.57
CA ASN A 454 6.48 13.61 -15.95
C ASN A 454 6.51 12.29 -16.71
N ARG A 455 7.60 11.54 -16.56
CA ARG A 455 7.85 10.26 -17.22
C ARG A 455 8.57 9.31 -16.26
N LEU A 456 8.06 8.08 -16.18
CA LEU A 456 8.71 6.96 -15.48
C LEU A 456 9.19 5.95 -16.52
N VAL A 457 10.48 5.63 -16.49
CA VAL A 457 11.13 4.69 -17.41
C VAL A 457 11.70 3.53 -16.62
N ARG A 458 11.39 2.31 -17.07
CA ARG A 458 12.04 1.08 -16.60
C ARG A 458 13.28 0.83 -17.47
N VAL A 459 14.44 0.69 -16.83
CA VAL A 459 15.72 0.43 -17.47
C VAL A 459 16.22 -0.95 -17.03
N GLU A 460 16.30 -1.88 -17.97
CA GLU A 460 16.93 -3.17 -17.72
C GLU A 460 18.46 -3.00 -17.64
N VAL A 461 19.07 -3.66 -16.67
CA VAL A 461 20.50 -3.60 -16.38
C VAL A 461 21.02 -5.02 -16.09
N GLY A 462 22.33 -5.22 -16.23
CA GLY A 462 22.99 -6.49 -15.91
C GLY A 462 23.01 -6.80 -14.40
N ASP A 463 23.26 -5.79 -13.57
CA ASP A 463 23.18 -5.90 -12.11
C ASP A 463 22.60 -4.62 -11.48
N ARG A 464 21.37 -4.71 -10.96
CA ARG A 464 20.72 -3.60 -10.26
C ARG A 464 21.39 -3.20 -8.95
N ASN A 465 22.18 -4.08 -8.32
CA ASN A 465 22.78 -3.82 -7.01
C ASN A 465 23.93 -2.81 -7.06
N LEU A 466 24.40 -2.48 -8.27
CA LEU A 466 25.36 -1.39 -8.52
C LEU A 466 24.76 0.00 -8.20
N PHE A 467 23.44 0.14 -8.22
CA PHE A 467 22.76 1.42 -8.04
C PHE A 467 22.38 1.60 -6.56
N LYS A 468 23.29 2.19 -5.79
CA LYS A 468 23.06 2.49 -4.37
C LYS A 468 22.68 3.94 -4.18
N THR A 469 21.68 4.20 -3.35
CA THR A 469 21.11 5.53 -3.19
C THR A 469 21.24 6.07 -1.76
N THR A 470 21.04 7.38 -1.61
CA THR A 470 20.94 8.12 -0.35
C THR A 470 19.84 9.18 -0.45
N ASP A 471 19.61 9.94 0.63
CA ASP A 471 18.72 11.11 0.64
C ASP A 471 17.28 10.81 0.17
N ALA A 472 16.61 9.89 0.87
CA ALA A 472 15.29 9.38 0.48
C ALA A 472 15.26 8.79 -0.94
N GLU A 473 16.35 8.13 -1.33
CA GLU A 473 16.58 7.54 -2.65
C GLU A 473 16.61 8.54 -3.82
N ARG A 474 16.77 9.84 -3.53
CA ARG A 474 16.81 10.91 -4.55
C ARG A 474 18.18 11.08 -5.20
N LYS A 475 19.23 10.54 -4.58
CA LYS A 475 20.61 10.63 -5.07
C LYS A 475 21.28 9.27 -5.12
N LEU A 476 22.07 9.03 -6.15
CA LEU A 476 22.98 7.89 -6.26
C LEU A 476 24.28 8.19 -5.53
N VAL A 477 24.75 7.19 -4.79
CA VAL A 477 26.12 7.11 -4.24
C VAL A 477 26.99 6.26 -5.17
N GLU A 478 26.40 5.21 -5.73
CA GLU A 478 27.03 4.34 -6.73
C GLU A 478 26.05 4.14 -7.90
N PRO A 479 26.55 4.05 -9.15
CA PRO A 479 27.95 4.20 -9.57
C PRO A 479 28.45 5.65 -9.45
N GLN A 480 29.75 5.80 -9.13
CA GLN A 480 30.36 7.11 -8.90
C GLN A 480 30.36 7.95 -10.19
N GLY A 481 30.04 9.25 -10.10
CA GLY A 481 29.98 10.15 -11.25
C GLY A 481 28.61 10.20 -11.94
N LEU A 482 27.75 9.20 -11.74
CA LEU A 482 26.44 9.17 -12.38
C LEU A 482 25.49 10.22 -11.80
N GLN A 483 25.53 10.46 -10.49
CA GLN A 483 24.70 11.51 -9.88
C GLN A 483 25.07 12.90 -10.39
N GLU A 484 26.36 13.20 -10.54
CA GLU A 484 26.85 14.47 -11.07
C GLU A 484 26.40 14.69 -12.52
N GLN A 485 26.35 13.62 -13.34
CA GLN A 485 25.81 13.67 -14.69
C GLN A 485 24.30 13.97 -14.70
N ILE A 486 23.54 13.34 -13.81
CA ILE A 486 22.09 13.61 -13.65
C ILE A 486 21.89 15.07 -13.21
N ASP A 487 22.61 15.54 -12.20
CA ASP A 487 22.51 16.92 -11.69
C ASP A 487 22.84 17.97 -12.76
N ALA A 488 23.90 17.72 -13.55
CA ALA A 488 24.30 18.61 -14.65
C ALA A 488 23.26 18.64 -15.78
N LEU A 489 22.60 17.51 -16.04
CA LEU A 489 21.55 17.41 -17.04
C LEU A 489 20.27 18.10 -16.60
N VAL A 490 19.81 17.86 -15.36
CA VAL A 490 18.59 18.43 -14.79
C VAL A 490 18.59 19.96 -14.85
N LYS A 491 19.73 20.61 -14.60
CA LYS A 491 19.89 22.09 -14.67
C LYS A 491 19.60 22.70 -16.05
N LYS A 492 19.55 21.89 -17.11
CA LYS A 492 19.27 22.36 -18.47
C LYS A 492 17.77 22.49 -18.76
N PHE A 493 16.90 21.99 -17.87
CA PHE A 493 15.46 21.97 -18.07
C PHE A 493 14.77 22.87 -17.03
N LYS A 494 13.77 23.63 -17.46
CA LYS A 494 12.96 24.44 -16.55
C LYS A 494 12.11 23.52 -15.67
N ASP A 495 12.10 23.79 -14.36
CA ASP A 495 11.45 22.94 -13.35
C ASP A 495 11.88 21.47 -13.43
N GLY A 496 13.09 21.22 -13.96
CA GLY A 496 13.64 19.89 -14.14
C GLY A 496 13.91 19.20 -12.81
N ARG A 497 13.49 17.95 -12.68
CA ARG A 497 13.92 17.04 -11.61
C ARG A 497 13.97 15.62 -12.14
N SER A 498 15.04 14.89 -11.81
CA SER A 498 15.16 13.48 -12.16
C SER A 498 16.00 12.73 -11.13
N PHE A 499 15.71 11.44 -10.95
CA PHE A 499 16.48 10.52 -10.13
C PHE A 499 16.37 9.11 -10.68
N ALA A 500 17.31 8.25 -10.29
CA ALA A 500 17.29 6.83 -10.62
C ALA A 500 17.54 5.97 -9.39
N ARG A 501 16.86 4.83 -9.28
CA ARG A 501 17.04 3.86 -8.19
C ARG A 501 16.78 2.43 -8.65
N ALA A 502 17.41 1.46 -7.99
CA ALA A 502 17.11 0.04 -8.19
C ALA A 502 15.64 -0.27 -7.79
N SER A 503 14.95 -1.04 -8.62
CA SER A 503 13.63 -1.59 -8.28
C SER A 503 13.78 -2.63 -7.17
N GLY A 504 12.88 -2.61 -6.19
CA GLY A 504 12.85 -3.61 -5.10
C GLY A 504 12.17 -4.92 -5.49
N THR A 505 11.44 -4.94 -6.61
CA THR A 505 10.58 -6.05 -7.04
C THR A 505 10.99 -6.63 -8.39
N GLU A 506 11.93 -6.01 -9.09
CA GLU A 506 12.32 -6.38 -10.46
C GLU A 506 13.83 -6.16 -10.63
N ASP A 507 14.44 -6.89 -11.58
CA ASP A 507 15.84 -6.73 -11.97
C ASP A 507 16.01 -5.57 -12.97
N ALA A 508 15.75 -4.35 -12.48
CA ALA A 508 15.74 -3.13 -13.27
C ALA A 508 16.01 -1.89 -12.40
N VAL A 509 16.42 -0.80 -13.05
CA VAL A 509 16.50 0.55 -12.48
C VAL A 509 15.30 1.35 -12.95
N ARG A 510 14.67 2.09 -12.04
CA ARG A 510 13.59 3.04 -12.36
C ARG A 510 14.18 4.43 -12.47
N VAL A 511 13.92 5.10 -13.60
CA VAL A 511 14.26 6.49 -13.85
C VAL A 511 12.98 7.31 -13.86
N TYR A 512 12.90 8.30 -12.98
CA TYR A 512 11.82 9.28 -12.97
C TYR A 512 12.34 10.62 -13.46
N ALA A 513 11.57 11.33 -14.28
CA ALA A 513 11.82 12.73 -14.60
C ALA A 513 10.53 13.54 -14.68
N GLU A 514 10.62 14.82 -14.33
CA GLU A 514 9.60 15.84 -14.55
C GLU A 514 10.26 17.14 -15.02
N ALA A 515 9.52 17.95 -15.77
CA ALA A 515 9.95 19.26 -16.26
C ALA A 515 8.74 20.14 -16.58
N ALA A 516 8.97 21.40 -16.96
CA ALA A 516 7.91 22.34 -17.29
C ALA A 516 7.05 21.93 -18.50
N THR A 517 7.62 21.20 -19.48
CA THR A 517 6.90 20.74 -20.67
C THR A 517 7.02 19.23 -20.90
N ARG A 518 6.07 18.66 -21.64
CA ARG A 518 6.07 17.22 -22.00
C ARG A 518 7.34 16.82 -22.77
N SER A 519 7.73 17.61 -23.77
CA SER A 519 8.93 17.32 -24.57
C SER A 519 10.20 17.32 -23.71
N GLU A 520 10.30 18.25 -22.75
CA GLU A 520 11.45 18.33 -21.85
C GLU A 520 11.50 17.16 -20.86
N ALA A 521 10.35 16.77 -20.29
CA ALA A 521 10.27 15.66 -19.35
C ALA A 521 10.65 14.32 -20.02
N ASP A 522 10.18 14.11 -21.24
CA ASP A 522 10.48 12.90 -22.02
C ASP A 522 11.97 12.87 -22.44
N ASP A 523 12.54 14.00 -22.86
CA ASP A 523 13.96 14.11 -23.21
C ASP A 523 14.88 13.90 -21.98
N LEU A 524 14.54 14.52 -20.85
CA LEU A 524 15.26 14.34 -19.59
C LEU A 524 15.23 12.87 -19.14
N ALA A 525 14.06 12.23 -19.14
CA ALA A 525 13.92 10.82 -18.80
C ALA A 525 14.73 9.92 -19.75
N GLY A 526 14.67 10.19 -21.06
CA GLY A 526 15.40 9.41 -22.08
C GLY A 526 16.92 9.47 -21.89
N LYS A 527 17.46 10.67 -21.62
CA LYS A 527 18.90 10.87 -21.39
C LYS A 527 19.38 10.24 -20.07
N VAL A 528 18.66 10.42 -18.97
CA VAL A 528 19.01 9.76 -17.69
C VAL A 528 18.92 8.24 -17.79
N ALA A 529 17.91 7.72 -18.50
CA ALA A 529 17.84 6.29 -18.80
C ALA A 529 19.03 5.81 -19.65
N GLY A 530 19.52 6.62 -20.59
CA GLY A 530 20.75 6.38 -21.33
C GLY A 530 21.96 6.21 -20.42
N PHE A 531 22.16 7.12 -19.47
CA PHE A 531 23.25 7.03 -18.50
C PHE A 531 23.15 5.75 -17.65
N CYS A 532 21.95 5.40 -17.17
CA CYS A 532 21.76 4.18 -16.38
C CYS A 532 22.06 2.90 -17.17
N ARG A 533 21.72 2.84 -18.48
CA ARG A 533 22.06 1.69 -19.34
C ARG A 533 23.57 1.55 -19.54
N GLN A 534 24.26 2.67 -19.71
CA GLN A 534 25.70 2.68 -19.93
C GLN A 534 26.44 2.14 -18.69
N GLU A 535 26.05 2.59 -17.50
CA GLU A 535 26.69 2.18 -16.25
C GLU A 535 26.25 0.81 -15.74
N GLY A 536 24.99 0.41 -15.99
CA GLY A 536 24.42 -0.84 -15.48
C GLY A 536 24.85 -2.11 -16.23
N GLY A 537 25.64 -1.97 -17.30
CA GLY A 537 26.03 -3.06 -18.20
C GLY A 537 24.87 -3.57 -19.07
N ALA A 538 25.18 -3.97 -20.31
CA ALA A 538 24.22 -4.66 -21.16
C ALA A 538 23.98 -6.09 -20.64
N LYS A 539 22.73 -6.55 -20.69
CA LYS A 539 22.41 -7.98 -20.59
C LYS A 539 22.76 -8.70 -21.88
#